data_AF-A0A1F7IJM3-F1
#
_entry.id   AF-A0A1F7IJM3-F1
#
_cell.length_a   1.000
_cell.length_b   1.000
_cell.length_c   1.000
_cell.angle_alpha   90.00
_cell.angle_beta   90.00
_cell.angle_gamma   90.00
#
_symmetry.space_group_name_H-M   'P 1'
#
loop_
_entity.id
_entity.type
_entity.pdbx_description
1 polymer ?
#
loop_
_entity_poly.entity_id
_entity_poly.type
_entity_poly.pdbx_seq_one_letter_code
_entity_poly.pdbx_strand_id
1 'polypeptide(L)'
;MRIAQRRFSIILFLSLAILVGIIFFFLWLLRAVEATPTPSGPNCVFWKNPISDGSVPTVTSILSPTATPAPATQLSCLSQSGALITLTGNQVTRYDRRGSPLAANTKVNAASAQWIAKWPVQDSFNYPVLLAGGPNLCFASGTIQGSYPEQIGQDANATWEYLHGTTAMKISGQNTVVEGARIDNYGDAIDFAYGTDNFIVRRVRLSSIRDDCVQNDWLYGGVVEDSLLDGCYSAFSARTYSGQSPSPGNGSNNIWTIQNSLVRLQPTWGVYKNRGLIPGHDGFFKWDDSGISPKLALYNNIFRADQTANNVGLGIPAGKLADCSNNIMVWLGPGSYPDALPTTFNGQPCFTITTDKSVWDKAVINWVAKH
;
A
#
# COMPACT_ATOMS: atom_id res chain seq x y z
N MET A 1 66.73 19.49 -13.01
CA MET A 1 65.94 19.36 -11.76
C MET A 1 65.22 20.65 -11.30
N ARG A 2 65.67 21.88 -11.64
CA ARG A 2 64.99 23.14 -11.22
C ARG A 2 63.76 23.59 -12.04
N ILE A 3 63.49 23.00 -13.21
CA ILE A 3 62.35 23.40 -14.07
C ILE A 3 61.05 22.67 -13.70
N ALA A 4 61.15 21.45 -13.17
CA ALA A 4 59.98 20.65 -12.75
C ALA A 4 59.31 21.19 -11.48
N GLN A 5 60.08 21.70 -10.50
CA GLN A 5 59.53 22.29 -9.28
C GLN A 5 58.75 23.58 -9.53
N ARG A 6 59.14 24.41 -10.51
CA ARG A 6 58.41 25.65 -10.83
C ARG A 6 57.06 25.41 -11.49
N ARG A 7 56.91 24.34 -12.29
CA ARG A 7 55.63 23.99 -12.93
C ARG A 7 54.62 23.41 -11.93
N PHE A 8 55.10 22.68 -10.91
CA PHE A 8 54.23 22.12 -9.87
C PHE A 8 53.65 23.19 -8.93
N SER A 9 54.45 24.21 -8.57
CA SER A 9 53.96 25.32 -7.74
C SER A 9 52.94 26.20 -8.45
N ILE A 10 53.09 26.45 -9.76
CA ILE A 10 52.14 27.30 -10.51
C ILE A 10 50.77 26.61 -10.65
N ILE A 11 50.74 25.29 -10.87
CA ILE A 11 49.49 24.54 -10.96
C ILE A 11 48.76 24.50 -9.61
N LEU A 12 49.49 24.30 -8.50
CA LEU A 12 48.89 24.28 -7.16
C LEU A 12 48.30 25.65 -6.77
N PHE A 13 48.95 26.76 -7.14
CA PHE A 13 48.44 28.11 -6.88
C PHE A 13 47.20 28.45 -7.73
N LEU A 14 47.15 28.01 -8.99
CA LEU A 14 45.96 28.19 -9.85
C LEU A 14 44.77 27.37 -9.35
N SER A 15 44.98 26.14 -8.89
CA SER A 15 43.91 25.31 -8.32
C SER A 15 43.34 25.87 -7.02
N LEU A 16 44.19 26.47 -6.16
CA LEU A 16 43.74 27.07 -4.90
C LEU A 16 42.98 28.39 -5.14
N ALA A 17 43.40 29.20 -6.12
CA ALA A 17 42.70 30.43 -6.48
C ALA A 17 41.30 30.17 -7.07
N ILE A 18 41.15 29.11 -7.89
CA ILE A 18 39.84 28.70 -8.44
C ILE A 18 38.92 28.19 -7.32
N LEU A 19 39.44 27.40 -6.38
CA LEU A 19 38.66 26.88 -5.26
C LEU A 19 38.15 28.00 -4.34
N VAL A 20 39.01 28.99 -4.04
CA VAL A 20 38.63 30.17 -3.26
C VAL A 20 37.59 31.03 -4.01
N GLY A 21 37.74 31.20 -5.32
CA GLY A 21 36.75 31.91 -6.16
C GLY A 21 35.37 31.26 -6.16
N ILE A 22 35.31 29.92 -6.24
CA ILE A 22 34.05 29.16 -6.20
C ILE A 22 33.37 29.29 -4.82
N ILE A 23 34.15 29.24 -3.74
CA ILE A 23 33.61 29.40 -2.37
C ILE A 23 33.02 30.80 -2.17
N PHE A 24 33.70 31.85 -2.64
CA PHE A 24 33.16 33.22 -2.57
C PHE A 24 31.93 33.43 -3.45
N PHE A 25 31.86 32.79 -4.61
CA PHE A 25 30.67 32.84 -5.48
C PHE A 25 29.44 32.18 -4.82
N PHE A 26 29.61 31.04 -4.17
CA PHE A 26 28.52 30.38 -3.43
C PHE A 26 28.10 31.16 -2.17
N LEU A 27 29.04 31.76 -1.44
CA LEU A 27 28.73 32.64 -0.31
C LEU A 27 28.01 33.93 -0.72
N TRP A 28 28.26 34.43 -1.93
CA TRP A 28 27.53 35.56 -2.50
C TRP A 28 26.10 35.17 -2.91
N LEU A 29 25.90 34.00 -3.53
CA LEU A 29 24.56 33.48 -3.86
C LEU A 29 23.69 33.24 -2.60
N LEU A 30 24.29 32.73 -1.52
CA LEU A 30 23.61 32.48 -0.24
C LEU A 30 23.22 33.77 0.49
N ARG A 31 23.90 34.90 0.24
CA ARG A 31 23.53 36.21 0.80
C ARG A 31 22.50 36.98 -0.03
N ALA A 32 22.22 36.56 -1.26
CA ALA A 32 21.27 37.23 -2.15
C ALA A 32 19.80 36.78 -1.98
N VAL A 33 19.50 35.87 -1.04
CA VAL A 33 18.16 35.26 -0.86
C VAL A 33 17.39 35.81 0.34
N GLU A 34 17.94 36.76 1.11
CA GLU A 34 17.22 37.38 2.23
C GLU A 34 17.15 38.90 2.07
N ALA A 35 16.07 39.39 1.46
CA ALA A 35 15.36 40.63 1.84
C ALA A 35 14.30 40.99 0.80
N THR A 36 13.10 40.44 0.93
CA THR A 36 11.89 41.14 0.48
C THR A 36 10.88 41.16 1.64
N PRO A 37 10.51 42.36 2.13
CA PRO A 37 9.57 42.48 3.24
C PRO A 37 8.15 42.13 2.78
N THR A 38 7.48 41.29 3.56
CA THR A 38 6.04 40.99 3.44
C THR A 38 5.20 42.27 3.68
N PRO A 39 4.24 42.60 2.79
CA PRO A 39 3.28 43.64 3.08
C PRO A 39 2.26 43.16 4.11
N SER A 40 2.05 44.00 5.11
CA SER A 40 1.02 43.90 6.12
C SER A 40 -0.37 44.27 5.57
N GLY A 41 -1.34 43.39 5.83
CA GLY A 41 -2.78 43.73 5.97
C GLY A 41 -3.73 43.19 4.89
N PRO A 42 -5.05 43.06 5.17
CA PRO A 42 -5.75 43.58 6.35
C PRO A 42 -6.54 42.55 7.17
N ASN A 43 -6.65 42.88 8.46
CA ASN A 43 -7.71 42.60 9.42
C ASN A 43 -8.98 41.89 8.88
N CYS A 44 -9.21 40.65 9.32
CA CYS A 44 -10.56 40.08 9.34
C CYS A 44 -11.38 40.78 10.43
N VAL A 45 -12.13 41.80 10.02
CA VAL A 45 -13.23 42.36 10.81
C VAL A 45 -14.37 41.34 10.77
N PHE A 46 -14.70 40.75 11.92
CA PHE A 46 -15.96 40.02 12.10
C PHE A 46 -17.13 41.00 12.02
N TRP A 47 -17.73 41.10 10.83
CA TRP A 47 -19.05 41.72 10.69
C TRP A 47 -20.10 40.77 11.24
N LYS A 48 -20.60 41.05 12.46
CA LYS A 48 -21.93 40.62 12.88
C LYS A 48 -22.94 41.41 12.06
N ASN A 49 -23.51 40.80 11.04
CA ASN A 49 -24.79 41.27 10.50
C ASN A 49 -25.93 40.54 11.22
N PRO A 50 -26.98 41.26 11.67
CA PRO A 50 -28.16 40.66 12.26
C PRO A 50 -28.96 39.98 11.14
N ILE A 51 -29.21 38.68 11.29
CA ILE A 51 -30.12 37.95 10.42
C ILE A 51 -31.54 38.39 10.78
N SER A 52 -32.19 39.04 9.81
CA SER A 52 -33.61 39.32 9.78
C SER A 52 -34.42 38.02 9.72
N ASP A 53 -35.47 37.98 10.53
CA ASP A 53 -36.46 36.93 10.64
C ASP A 53 -37.08 36.60 9.27
N GLY A 54 -36.84 35.39 8.78
CA GLY A 54 -37.31 34.89 7.49
C GLY A 54 -37.53 33.39 7.59
N SER A 55 -38.80 32.98 7.47
CA SER A 55 -39.30 31.63 7.67
C SER A 55 -38.48 30.54 6.97
N VAL A 56 -37.90 29.65 7.78
CA VAL A 56 -37.17 28.45 7.36
C VAL A 56 -38.15 27.40 6.82
N PRO A 57 -37.96 26.84 5.61
CA PRO A 57 -38.76 25.72 5.14
C PRO A 57 -38.43 24.47 5.98
N THR A 58 -39.47 23.81 6.47
CA THR A 58 -39.37 22.59 7.27
C THR A 58 -38.80 21.45 6.41
N VAL A 59 -37.49 21.21 6.51
CA VAL A 59 -36.86 19.97 6.02
C VAL A 59 -37.20 18.88 7.03
N THR A 60 -38.09 17.97 6.65
CA THR A 60 -38.36 16.75 7.42
C THR A 60 -37.10 15.88 7.37
N SER A 61 -36.29 15.91 8.43
CA SER A 61 -35.17 14.98 8.55
C SER A 61 -35.74 13.59 8.82
N ILE A 62 -35.50 12.69 7.89
CA ILE A 62 -35.72 11.26 8.11
C ILE A 62 -34.55 10.85 9.01
N LEU A 63 -34.82 10.72 10.31
CA LEU A 63 -33.84 10.20 11.27
C LEU A 63 -33.53 8.75 10.85
N SER A 64 -32.36 8.55 10.25
CA SER A 64 -31.77 7.20 10.14
C SER A 64 -31.65 6.62 11.55
N PRO A 65 -32.08 5.37 11.77
CA PRO A 65 -31.94 4.75 13.08
C PRO A 65 -30.46 4.71 13.45
N THR A 66 -30.15 5.19 14.66
CA THR A 66 -28.84 5.06 15.29
C THR A 66 -28.44 3.58 15.25
N ALA A 67 -27.48 3.24 14.39
CA ALA A 67 -26.97 1.89 14.31
C ALA A 67 -26.43 1.49 15.68
N THR A 68 -27.03 0.45 16.26
CA THR A 68 -26.44 -0.25 17.40
C THR A 68 -25.00 -0.64 17.00
N PRO A 69 -23.98 -0.43 17.86
CA PRO A 69 -22.64 -0.89 17.56
C PRO A 69 -22.70 -2.37 17.16
N ALA A 70 -22.23 -2.69 15.95
CA ALA A 70 -22.11 -4.07 15.54
C ALA A 70 -21.26 -4.81 16.61
N PRO A 71 -21.65 -6.03 17.01
CA PRO A 71 -20.78 -6.85 17.85
C PRO A 71 -19.39 -6.89 17.22
N ALA A 72 -18.33 -6.74 18.03
CA ALA A 72 -16.96 -6.87 17.55
C ALA A 72 -16.85 -8.12 16.68
N THR A 73 -16.46 -7.94 15.41
CA THR A 73 -16.54 -9.01 14.42
C THR A 73 -15.66 -10.19 14.88
N GLN A 74 -16.30 -11.30 15.28
CA GLN A 74 -15.59 -12.49 15.74
C GLN A 74 -14.66 -12.98 14.63
N LEU A 75 -13.39 -13.21 14.97
CA LEU A 75 -12.40 -13.70 14.01
C LEU A 75 -12.74 -15.14 13.64
N SER A 76 -13.37 -15.30 12.48
CA SER A 76 -14.01 -16.53 12.05
C SER A 76 -13.04 -17.66 11.77
N CYS A 77 -11.80 -17.40 11.32
CA CYS A 77 -10.84 -18.49 11.10
C CYS A 77 -10.41 -19.17 12.41
N LEU A 78 -10.51 -18.49 13.58
CA LEU A 78 -10.20 -19.13 14.87
C LEU A 78 -11.22 -20.19 15.31
N SER A 79 -12.41 -20.18 14.70
CA SER A 79 -13.47 -21.18 14.94
C SER A 79 -13.18 -22.54 14.32
N GLN A 80 -12.22 -22.64 13.40
CA GLN A 80 -11.87 -23.92 12.78
C GLN A 80 -11.25 -24.89 13.80
N SER A 81 -11.21 -26.19 13.48
CA SER A 81 -10.49 -27.19 14.28
C SER A 81 -8.97 -27.04 14.17
N GLY A 82 -8.22 -27.54 15.15
CA GLY A 82 -6.75 -27.62 15.08
C GLY A 82 -6.04 -26.97 16.27
N ALA A 83 -4.72 -27.15 16.32
CA ALA A 83 -3.89 -26.64 17.39
C ALA A 83 -3.95 -25.09 17.43
N LEU A 84 -4.07 -24.52 18.63
CA LEU A 84 -4.05 -23.08 18.84
C LEU A 84 -2.70 -22.63 19.38
N ILE A 85 -2.08 -21.69 18.70
CA ILE A 85 -0.91 -20.94 19.13
C ILE A 85 -1.38 -19.52 19.44
N THR A 86 -1.12 -19.04 20.65
CA THR A 86 -1.40 -17.65 21.03
C THR A 86 -0.09 -16.87 21.06
N LEU A 87 -0.03 -15.77 20.32
CA LEU A 87 1.07 -14.82 20.35
C LEU A 87 0.60 -13.56 21.10
N THR A 88 1.45 -13.05 22.00
CA THR A 88 1.08 -11.93 22.87
C THR A 88 2.24 -10.96 23.05
N GLY A 89 1.91 -9.68 23.19
CA GLY A 89 2.87 -8.63 23.51
C GLY A 89 3.81 -8.30 22.35
N ASN A 90 4.81 -7.46 22.67
CA ASN A 90 5.80 -7.01 21.72
C ASN A 90 6.72 -8.16 21.34
N GLN A 91 6.68 -8.52 20.06
CA GLN A 91 7.57 -9.51 19.51
C GLN A 91 8.92 -8.84 19.25
N VAL A 92 9.94 -9.34 19.94
CA VAL A 92 11.33 -8.85 19.82
C VAL A 92 12.14 -9.63 18.78
N THR A 93 11.54 -10.67 18.20
CA THR A 93 12.10 -11.48 17.10
C THR A 93 11.00 -11.77 16.09
N ARG A 94 11.38 -12.15 14.86
CA ARG A 94 10.41 -12.59 13.86
C ARG A 94 9.73 -13.89 14.27
N TYR A 95 8.46 -14.03 13.93
CA TYR A 95 7.76 -15.30 13.98
C TYR A 95 8.07 -16.09 12.70
N ASP A 96 9.06 -16.98 12.75
CA ASP A 96 9.51 -17.77 11.59
C ASP A 96 9.17 -19.24 11.75
N ARG A 97 8.36 -19.77 10.83
CA ARG A 97 7.95 -21.17 10.78
C ARG A 97 8.53 -21.93 9.59
N ARG A 98 9.41 -21.33 8.78
CA ARG A 98 9.98 -22.03 7.61
C ARG A 98 10.87 -23.21 8.01
N GLY A 99 11.65 -23.06 9.07
CA GLY A 99 12.52 -24.13 9.61
C GLY A 99 11.80 -25.14 10.50
N SER A 100 10.59 -24.81 10.96
CA SER A 100 9.73 -25.68 11.75
C SER A 100 8.27 -25.45 11.35
N PRO A 101 7.86 -26.00 10.19
CA PRO A 101 6.55 -25.75 9.62
C PRO A 101 5.43 -26.17 10.56
N LEU A 102 4.37 -25.36 10.62
CA LEU A 102 3.18 -25.65 11.41
C LEU A 102 2.44 -26.87 10.86
N ALA A 103 1.79 -27.64 11.74
CA ALA A 103 0.89 -28.70 11.33
C ALA A 103 -0.34 -28.14 10.59
N ALA A 104 -0.98 -28.97 9.77
CA ALA A 104 -2.24 -28.62 9.12
C ALA A 104 -3.30 -28.15 10.13
N ASN A 105 -4.16 -27.22 9.71
CA ASN A 105 -5.22 -26.62 10.51
C ASN A 105 -4.75 -25.82 11.75
N THR A 106 -3.43 -25.57 11.90
CA THR A 106 -2.93 -24.76 13.01
C THR A 106 -3.51 -23.34 12.94
N LYS A 107 -3.93 -22.84 14.10
CA LYS A 107 -4.49 -21.52 14.32
C LYS A 107 -3.50 -20.70 15.11
N VAL A 108 -3.14 -19.53 14.59
CA VAL A 108 -2.31 -18.54 15.25
C VAL A 108 -3.21 -17.37 15.63
N ASN A 109 -3.48 -17.21 16.92
CA ASN A 109 -4.15 -16.03 17.46
C ASN A 109 -3.09 -15.00 17.86
N ALA A 110 -2.98 -13.94 17.07
CA ALA A 110 -2.04 -12.84 17.26
C ALA A 110 -2.74 -11.55 17.73
N ALA A 111 -3.97 -11.61 18.25
CA ALA A 111 -4.79 -10.44 18.59
C ALA A 111 -4.13 -9.45 19.56
N SER A 112 -3.21 -9.91 20.42
CA SER A 112 -2.44 -9.05 21.32
C SER A 112 -0.95 -8.99 20.99
N ALA A 113 -0.54 -9.56 19.85
CA ALA A 113 0.85 -9.52 19.39
C ALA A 113 1.10 -8.28 18.52
N GLN A 114 2.29 -7.71 18.66
CA GLN A 114 2.75 -6.65 17.79
C GLN A 114 4.22 -6.77 17.42
N TRP A 115 4.55 -6.46 16.16
CA TRP A 115 5.91 -6.34 15.65
C TRP A 115 6.13 -4.88 15.26
N ILE A 116 7.09 -4.23 15.91
CA ILE A 116 7.41 -2.82 15.66
C ILE A 116 8.84 -2.74 15.15
N ALA A 117 9.00 -2.52 13.85
CA ALA A 117 10.30 -2.26 13.25
C ALA A 117 10.68 -0.80 13.51
N LYS A 118 11.82 -0.58 14.18
CA LYS A 118 12.39 0.74 14.41
C LYS A 118 13.48 1.01 13.39
N TRP A 119 13.41 2.15 12.70
CA TRP A 119 14.42 2.60 11.76
C TRP A 119 15.72 3.03 12.48
N PRO A 120 16.92 2.65 11.98
CA PRO A 120 17.17 1.71 10.90
C PRO A 120 16.77 0.28 11.28
N VAL A 121 16.04 -0.39 10.40
CA VAL A 121 15.40 -1.68 10.71
C VAL A 121 16.44 -2.80 10.71
N GLN A 122 16.42 -3.60 11.78
CA GLN A 122 17.20 -4.83 11.87
C GLN A 122 16.62 -5.89 10.92
N ASP A 123 17.47 -6.71 10.32
CA ASP A 123 17.07 -7.75 9.35
C ASP A 123 15.88 -8.61 9.82
N SER A 124 15.80 -8.94 11.12
CA SER A 124 14.69 -9.72 11.67
C SER A 124 13.32 -9.11 11.38
N PHE A 125 13.22 -7.78 11.31
CA PHE A 125 11.98 -7.05 11.09
C PHE A 125 11.77 -6.61 9.64
N ASN A 126 12.66 -6.94 8.71
CA ASN A 126 12.33 -6.87 7.28
C ASN A 126 11.28 -7.94 6.89
N TYR A 127 11.19 -9.00 7.70
CA TYR A 127 10.25 -10.11 7.55
C TYR A 127 9.75 -10.59 8.93
N PRO A 128 8.91 -9.80 9.62
CA PRO A 128 8.53 -10.07 11.00
C PRO A 128 7.65 -11.32 11.14
N VAL A 129 6.87 -11.67 10.11
CA VAL A 129 6.05 -12.89 10.09
C VAL A 129 6.33 -13.71 8.84
N LEU A 130 6.86 -14.91 9.06
CA LEU A 130 7.12 -15.91 8.03
C LEU A 130 6.32 -17.16 8.39
N LEU A 131 5.04 -17.16 7.99
CA LEU A 131 4.11 -18.22 8.28
C LEU A 131 4.31 -19.35 7.27
N ALA A 132 4.64 -20.54 7.76
CA ALA A 132 4.81 -21.72 6.92
C ALA A 132 4.24 -22.96 7.62
N GLY A 133 3.61 -23.85 6.85
CA GLY A 133 3.03 -25.07 7.40
C GLY A 133 2.24 -25.90 6.40
N GLY A 134 1.53 -26.89 6.94
CA GLY A 134 0.54 -27.67 6.20
C GLY A 134 -0.69 -26.84 5.79
N PRO A 135 -1.68 -27.45 5.13
CA PRO A 135 -2.86 -26.73 4.65
C PRO A 135 -3.74 -26.19 5.77
N ASN A 136 -4.62 -25.25 5.39
CA ASN A 136 -5.69 -24.67 6.22
C ASN A 136 -5.15 -23.92 7.45
N LEU A 137 -4.01 -23.24 7.34
CA LEU A 137 -3.54 -22.38 8.43
C LEU A 137 -4.49 -21.20 8.63
N CYS A 138 -4.64 -20.76 9.87
CA CYS A 138 -5.32 -19.51 10.21
C CYS A 138 -4.35 -18.61 10.95
N PHE A 139 -4.10 -17.41 10.43
CA PHE A 139 -3.41 -16.34 11.15
C PHE A 139 -4.42 -15.22 11.42
N ALA A 140 -4.76 -15.05 12.69
CA ALA A 140 -5.80 -14.15 13.13
C ALA A 140 -5.20 -12.95 13.87
N SER A 141 -5.50 -11.76 13.36
CA SER A 141 -5.12 -10.43 13.87
C SER A 141 -3.60 -10.20 13.93
N GLY A 142 -3.14 -9.36 14.84
CA GLY A 142 -1.76 -8.90 14.96
C GLY A 142 -1.52 -7.55 14.29
N THR A 143 -0.64 -6.76 14.92
CA THR A 143 -0.20 -5.46 14.40
C THR A 143 1.25 -5.55 13.95
N ILE A 144 1.53 -5.20 12.70
CA ILE A 144 2.87 -5.15 12.13
C ILE A 144 3.12 -3.73 11.64
N GLN A 145 4.02 -3.03 12.33
CA GLN A 145 4.27 -1.60 12.13
C GLN A 145 5.73 -1.39 11.75
N GLY A 146 5.97 -0.84 10.56
CA GLY A 146 7.27 -0.29 10.21
C GLY A 146 7.37 1.18 10.61
N SER A 147 8.60 1.66 10.78
CA SER A 147 8.89 3.07 10.99
C SER A 147 9.87 3.62 9.94
N TYR A 148 9.85 3.05 8.73
CA TYR A 148 10.74 3.47 7.67
C TYR A 148 10.46 4.93 7.24
N PRO A 149 11.49 5.70 6.86
CA PRO A 149 11.33 7.09 6.44
C PRO A 149 10.38 7.23 5.25
N GLU A 150 9.52 8.25 5.29
CA GLU A 150 8.57 8.53 4.20
C GLU A 150 9.28 9.09 2.96
N GLN A 151 10.26 9.97 3.16
CA GLN A 151 11.10 10.52 2.10
C GLN A 151 12.44 9.80 2.07
N ILE A 152 12.60 8.99 1.02
CA ILE A 152 13.83 8.28 0.66
C ILE A 152 15.05 9.21 0.52
N GLY A 153 14.84 10.51 0.30
CA GLY A 153 15.91 11.51 0.22
C GLY A 153 16.45 12.02 1.56
N GLN A 154 15.79 11.74 2.69
CA GLN A 154 16.22 12.22 4.01
C GLN A 154 17.26 11.31 4.68
N ASP A 155 17.31 10.04 4.27
CA ASP A 155 18.30 9.06 4.69
C ASP A 155 18.79 8.30 3.46
N ALA A 156 20.08 8.35 3.17
CA ALA A 156 20.68 7.70 2.00
C ALA A 156 20.48 6.17 1.98
N ASN A 157 20.13 5.56 3.11
CA ASN A 157 19.85 4.13 3.21
C ASN A 157 18.37 3.78 3.03
N ALA A 158 17.47 4.76 3.09
CA ALA A 158 16.03 4.55 2.94
C ALA A 158 15.63 4.50 1.47
N THR A 159 16.31 3.70 0.65
CA THR A 159 16.10 3.64 -0.82
C THR A 159 14.86 2.85 -1.21
N TRP A 160 14.40 3.04 -2.45
CA TRP A 160 13.33 2.20 -3.00
C TRP A 160 13.80 0.74 -2.99
N GLU A 161 15.07 0.50 -3.35
CA GLU A 161 15.76 -0.79 -3.30
C GLU A 161 15.65 -1.49 -1.94
N TYR A 162 15.82 -0.73 -0.86
CA TYR A 162 15.71 -1.29 0.48
C TYR A 162 14.26 -1.57 0.85
N LEU A 163 13.36 -0.60 0.64
CA LEU A 163 11.97 -0.72 1.05
C LEU A 163 11.23 -1.83 0.32
N HIS A 164 11.40 -1.94 -1.00
CA HIS A 164 10.83 -3.04 -1.79
C HIS A 164 11.37 -4.42 -1.35
N GLY A 165 12.48 -4.47 -0.60
CA GLY A 165 13.07 -5.70 -0.10
C GLY A 165 12.47 -6.19 1.23
N THR A 166 11.45 -5.51 1.75
CA THR A 166 10.81 -5.82 3.03
C THR A 166 9.38 -6.31 2.81
N THR A 167 8.95 -7.29 3.63
CA THR A 167 7.62 -7.88 3.54
C THR A 167 7.09 -8.16 4.94
N ALA A 168 5.95 -7.57 5.32
CA ALA A 168 5.39 -7.74 6.66
C ALA A 168 4.98 -9.20 6.96
N MET A 169 4.30 -9.85 6.01
CA MET A 169 3.89 -11.25 6.13
C MET A 169 4.24 -12.01 4.86
N LYS A 170 5.06 -13.07 4.97
CA LYS A 170 5.24 -14.05 3.90
C LYS A 170 4.59 -15.36 4.30
N ILE A 171 3.72 -15.88 3.43
CA ILE A 171 2.84 -16.99 3.71
C ILE A 171 3.21 -18.19 2.82
N SER A 172 3.33 -19.37 3.41
CA SER A 172 3.45 -20.64 2.71
C SER A 172 2.51 -21.67 3.34
N GLY A 173 1.59 -22.19 2.53
CA GLY A 173 0.63 -23.21 2.95
C GLY A 173 -0.71 -23.03 2.25
N GLN A 174 -1.21 -24.10 1.65
CA GLN A 174 -2.47 -24.09 0.91
C GLN A 174 -3.65 -23.72 1.82
N ASN A 175 -4.67 -23.08 1.25
CA ASN A 175 -5.90 -22.70 1.96
C ASN A 175 -5.65 -21.84 3.21
N THR A 176 -4.54 -21.09 3.25
CA THR A 176 -4.22 -20.25 4.41
C THR A 176 -5.16 -19.05 4.46
N VAL A 177 -5.67 -18.78 5.66
CA VAL A 177 -6.47 -17.59 5.96
C VAL A 177 -5.62 -16.60 6.76
N VAL A 178 -5.47 -15.38 6.26
CA VAL A 178 -5.00 -14.21 7.00
C VAL A 178 -6.20 -13.33 7.29
N GLU A 179 -6.52 -13.14 8.56
CA GLU A 179 -7.75 -12.48 8.97
C GLU A 179 -7.51 -11.41 10.02
N GLY A 180 -7.96 -10.17 9.80
CA GLY A 180 -7.95 -9.14 10.85
C GLY A 180 -6.58 -8.50 11.13
N ALA A 181 -5.55 -8.82 10.35
CA ALA A 181 -4.20 -8.27 10.50
C ALA A 181 -4.18 -6.75 10.19
N ARG A 182 -3.36 -6.02 10.94
CA ARG A 182 -3.12 -4.58 10.72
C ARG A 182 -1.66 -4.37 10.38
N ILE A 183 -1.39 -3.91 9.17
CA ILE A 183 -0.02 -3.77 8.63
C ILE A 183 0.18 -2.34 8.15
N ASP A 184 1.23 -1.69 8.62
CA ASP A 184 1.60 -0.35 8.19
C ASP A 184 3.08 -0.23 7.85
N ASN A 185 3.36 0.52 6.78
CA ASN A 185 4.70 0.99 6.42
C ASN A 185 5.70 -0.14 6.21
N TYR A 186 5.51 -0.93 5.14
CA TYR A 186 6.45 -1.94 4.64
C TYR A 186 6.54 -1.84 3.11
N GLY A 187 7.51 -2.52 2.50
CA GLY A 187 7.54 -2.78 1.06
C GLY A 187 6.28 -3.51 0.64
N ASP A 188 6.22 -4.80 0.93
CA ASP A 188 5.02 -5.62 0.75
C ASP A 188 4.29 -5.82 2.07
N ALA A 189 2.96 -5.88 2.03
CA ALA A 189 2.17 -6.24 3.21
C ALA A 189 2.04 -7.77 3.34
N ILE A 190 1.47 -8.43 2.34
CA ILE A 190 1.21 -9.88 2.37
C ILE A 190 1.72 -10.51 1.07
N ASP A 191 2.73 -11.37 1.17
CA ASP A 191 3.32 -12.14 0.06
C ASP A 191 2.97 -13.63 0.19
N PHE A 192 2.43 -14.20 -0.87
CA PHE A 192 2.15 -15.62 -0.99
C PHE A 192 3.28 -16.35 -1.72
N ALA A 193 4.03 -17.15 -0.97
CA ALA A 193 5.10 -17.97 -1.50
C ALA A 193 4.59 -19.21 -2.27
N TYR A 194 5.52 -19.96 -2.86
CA TYR A 194 5.25 -21.25 -3.48
C TYR A 194 4.40 -22.18 -2.60
N GLY A 195 3.43 -22.87 -3.22
CA GLY A 195 2.54 -23.83 -2.56
C GLY A 195 1.36 -23.20 -1.81
N THR A 196 1.01 -21.94 -2.07
CA THR A 196 -0.03 -21.21 -1.33
C THR A 196 -1.33 -21.05 -2.13
N ASP A 197 -1.76 -22.13 -2.79
CA ASP A 197 -3.00 -22.11 -3.55
C ASP A 197 -4.23 -21.89 -2.66
N ASN A 198 -5.25 -21.22 -3.21
CA ASN A 198 -6.55 -20.93 -2.57
C ASN A 198 -6.44 -20.15 -1.25
N PHE A 199 -5.58 -19.12 -1.19
CA PHE A 199 -5.48 -18.27 -0.01
C PHE A 199 -6.73 -17.40 0.22
N ILE A 200 -6.93 -16.96 1.48
CA ILE A 200 -7.95 -16.00 1.86
C ILE A 200 -7.31 -14.88 2.68
N VAL A 201 -7.46 -13.64 2.23
CA VAL A 201 -7.16 -12.43 3.00
C VAL A 201 -8.47 -11.75 3.32
N ARG A 202 -8.77 -11.50 4.61
CA ARG A 202 -10.01 -10.81 4.95
C ARG A 202 -9.93 -9.93 6.18
N ARG A 203 -10.74 -8.88 6.20
CA ARG A 203 -10.79 -7.92 7.33
C ARG A 203 -9.43 -7.33 7.68
N VAL A 204 -8.51 -7.29 6.73
CA VAL A 204 -7.19 -6.70 6.99
C VAL A 204 -7.26 -5.18 6.82
N ARG A 205 -6.40 -4.48 7.55
CA ARG A 205 -6.12 -3.06 7.33
C ARG A 205 -4.67 -2.92 6.93
N LEU A 206 -4.44 -2.51 5.69
CA LEU A 206 -3.10 -2.26 5.14
C LEU A 206 -2.95 -0.76 4.89
N SER A 207 -1.86 -0.16 5.34
CA SER A 207 -1.59 1.26 5.09
C SER A 207 -0.12 1.53 4.82
N SER A 208 0.15 2.61 4.08
CA SER A 208 1.51 3.07 3.78
C SER A 208 2.42 1.99 3.14
N ILE A 209 1.86 1.10 2.33
CA ILE A 209 2.61 0.01 1.68
C ILE A 209 3.34 0.55 0.44
N ARG A 210 4.62 0.22 0.30
CA ARG A 210 5.57 0.89 -0.61
C ARG A 210 5.92 0.10 -1.89
N ASP A 211 5.52 -1.16 -1.95
CA ASP A 211 5.47 -1.99 -3.15
C ASP A 211 4.07 -2.64 -3.18
N ASP A 212 3.90 -3.93 -2.88
CA ASP A 212 2.63 -4.62 -3.06
C ASP A 212 1.82 -4.78 -1.76
N CYS A 213 0.58 -4.28 -1.74
CA CYS A 213 -0.36 -4.56 -0.64
C CYS A 213 -0.63 -6.07 -0.52
N VAL A 214 -0.89 -6.74 -1.65
CA VAL A 214 -0.98 -8.20 -1.71
C VAL A 214 -0.21 -8.72 -2.92
N GLN A 215 0.82 -9.51 -2.68
CA GLN A 215 1.71 -10.08 -3.68
C GLN A 215 1.42 -11.58 -3.87
N ASN A 216 1.19 -11.96 -5.12
CA ASN A 216 0.88 -13.32 -5.58
C ASN A 216 1.66 -13.61 -6.86
N ASP A 217 2.98 -13.40 -6.81
CA ASP A 217 3.88 -13.64 -7.95
C ASP A 217 4.02 -15.14 -8.29
N TRP A 218 3.41 -16.01 -7.48
CA TRP A 218 3.26 -17.44 -7.73
C TRP A 218 1.96 -17.83 -8.46
N LEU A 219 1.15 -16.83 -8.82
CA LEU A 219 0.03 -16.91 -9.76
C LEU A 219 -1.14 -17.81 -9.29
N TYR A 220 -1.34 -17.94 -7.98
CA TYR A 220 -2.41 -18.76 -7.41
C TYR A 220 -3.79 -18.10 -7.50
N GLY A 221 -4.83 -18.93 -7.32
CA GLY A 221 -6.17 -18.43 -7.03
C GLY A 221 -6.30 -18.04 -5.55
N GLY A 222 -7.28 -17.19 -5.24
CA GLY A 222 -7.51 -16.77 -3.87
C GLY A 222 -8.62 -15.72 -3.74
N VAL A 223 -8.86 -15.30 -2.52
CA VAL A 223 -9.88 -14.32 -2.17
C VAL A 223 -9.28 -13.21 -1.32
N VAL A 224 -9.59 -11.96 -1.66
CA VAL A 224 -9.42 -10.79 -0.78
C VAL A 224 -10.79 -10.22 -0.52
N GLU A 225 -11.23 -10.17 0.74
CA GLU A 225 -12.58 -9.74 1.06
C GLU A 225 -12.70 -8.86 2.30
N ASP A 226 -13.72 -7.98 2.33
CA ASP A 226 -14.07 -7.15 3.49
C ASP A 226 -12.86 -6.42 4.10
N SER A 227 -11.94 -5.93 3.25
CA SER A 227 -10.63 -5.41 3.67
C SER A 227 -10.43 -3.94 3.30
N LEU A 228 -9.65 -3.23 4.11
CA LEU A 228 -9.26 -1.83 3.90
C LEU A 228 -7.78 -1.76 3.52
N LEU A 229 -7.52 -1.56 2.24
CA LEU A 229 -6.20 -1.38 1.65
C LEU A 229 -6.01 0.12 1.37
N ASP A 230 -5.62 0.87 2.38
CA ASP A 230 -5.61 2.33 2.37
C ASP A 230 -4.19 2.89 2.35
N GLY A 231 -3.63 2.95 1.15
CA GLY A 231 -2.32 3.52 0.91
C GLY A 231 -1.31 2.54 0.30
N CYS A 232 -1.72 1.87 -0.76
CA CYS A 232 -0.87 0.97 -1.53
C CYS A 232 -0.08 1.72 -2.60
N TYR A 233 1.18 1.36 -2.81
CA TYR A 233 1.94 1.74 -4.00
C TYR A 233 1.47 0.91 -5.22
N SER A 234 1.40 -0.40 -5.06
CA SER A 234 0.73 -1.36 -5.93
C SER A 234 -0.30 -2.13 -5.09
N ALA A 235 -1.56 -2.23 -5.53
CA ALA A 235 -2.58 -2.88 -4.70
C ALA A 235 -2.47 -4.42 -4.74
N PHE A 236 -2.39 -4.99 -5.93
CA PHE A 236 -2.28 -6.43 -6.16
C PHE A 236 -1.18 -6.70 -7.18
N SER A 237 -0.26 -7.62 -6.86
CA SER A 237 0.73 -8.14 -7.82
C SER A 237 0.50 -9.61 -8.12
N ALA A 238 0.62 -9.94 -9.40
CA ALA A 238 0.79 -11.30 -9.87
C ALA A 238 1.78 -11.29 -11.05
N ARG A 239 2.97 -10.74 -10.81
CA ARG A 239 4.00 -10.54 -11.83
C ARG A 239 5.20 -11.41 -11.52
N THR A 240 5.56 -12.33 -12.41
CA THR A 240 6.72 -13.20 -12.18
C THR A 240 8.02 -12.39 -12.28
N TYR A 241 9.10 -12.95 -11.73
CA TYR A 241 10.41 -12.31 -11.76
C TYR A 241 11.50 -13.26 -12.27
N SER A 242 12.56 -12.68 -12.83
CA SER A 242 13.70 -13.44 -13.34
C SER A 242 14.39 -14.20 -12.21
N GLY A 243 14.66 -15.49 -12.43
CA GLY A 243 15.29 -16.36 -11.43
C GLY A 243 14.33 -16.94 -10.39
N GLN A 244 13.01 -16.74 -10.54
CA GLN A 244 12.01 -17.40 -9.71
C GLN A 244 12.10 -18.93 -9.87
N SER A 245 12.32 -19.63 -8.76
CA SER A 245 12.51 -21.09 -8.72
C SER A 245 11.75 -21.71 -7.54
N PRO A 246 10.92 -22.74 -7.77
CA PRO A 246 10.58 -23.30 -9.09
C PRO A 246 9.89 -22.25 -9.99
N SER A 247 9.81 -22.51 -11.30
CA SER A 247 9.03 -21.64 -12.18
C SER A 247 7.56 -21.66 -11.73
N PRO A 248 6.90 -20.49 -11.53
CA PRO A 248 5.48 -20.46 -11.28
C PRO A 248 4.80 -20.95 -12.56
N GLY A 249 4.03 -22.04 -12.49
CA GLY A 249 3.34 -22.56 -13.66
C GLY A 249 2.37 -21.55 -14.28
N ASN A 250 1.64 -21.94 -15.32
CA ASN A 250 0.67 -21.04 -15.93
C ASN A 250 -0.60 -20.88 -15.04
N GLY A 251 -0.75 -19.72 -14.41
CA GLY A 251 -1.89 -19.37 -13.58
C GLY A 251 -3.09 -18.75 -14.32
N SER A 252 -3.08 -18.70 -15.66
CA SER A 252 -4.12 -17.99 -16.44
C SER A 252 -5.53 -18.56 -16.32
N ASN A 253 -5.67 -19.78 -15.79
CA ASN A 253 -6.95 -20.41 -15.47
C ASN A 253 -7.39 -20.21 -14.01
N ASN A 254 -6.50 -19.70 -13.15
CA ASN A 254 -6.84 -19.38 -11.77
C ASN A 254 -7.67 -18.10 -11.70
N ILE A 255 -8.49 -18.00 -10.67
CA ILE A 255 -9.30 -16.82 -10.38
C ILE A 255 -8.87 -16.25 -9.04
N TRP A 256 -8.52 -14.97 -9.05
CA TRP A 256 -8.33 -14.16 -7.86
C TRP A 256 -9.53 -13.24 -7.69
N THR A 257 -10.32 -13.52 -6.66
CA THR A 257 -11.53 -12.75 -6.34
C THR A 257 -11.21 -11.63 -5.36
N ILE A 258 -11.58 -10.41 -5.72
CA ILE A 258 -11.53 -9.25 -4.82
C ILE A 258 -12.96 -8.78 -4.60
N GLN A 259 -13.41 -8.76 -3.35
CA GLN A 259 -14.81 -8.43 -3.06
C GLN A 259 -15.02 -7.62 -1.79
N ASN A 260 -16.04 -6.76 -1.79
CA ASN A 260 -16.46 -5.98 -0.62
C ASN A 260 -15.30 -5.20 0.03
N SER A 261 -14.30 -4.79 -0.76
CA SER A 261 -13.05 -4.22 -0.26
C SER A 261 -12.85 -2.78 -0.70
N LEU A 262 -12.14 -2.02 0.11
CA LEU A 262 -11.78 -0.62 -0.12
C LEU A 262 -10.30 -0.56 -0.47
N VAL A 263 -9.97 -0.09 -1.67
CA VAL A 263 -8.59 -0.11 -2.19
C VAL A 263 -8.20 1.29 -2.66
N ARG A 264 -7.26 1.94 -1.97
CA ARG A 264 -6.72 3.24 -2.35
C ARG A 264 -5.23 3.17 -2.65
N LEU A 265 -4.86 3.70 -3.80
CA LEU A 265 -3.47 3.97 -4.15
C LEU A 265 -3.01 5.26 -3.47
N GLN A 266 -1.79 5.24 -2.93
CA GLN A 266 -1.16 6.40 -2.33
C GLN A 266 0.16 6.70 -3.03
N PRO A 267 0.32 7.92 -3.58
CA PRO A 267 1.61 8.39 -4.05
C PRO A 267 2.64 8.37 -2.91
N THR A 268 3.83 7.84 -3.19
CA THR A 268 4.94 7.78 -2.24
C THR A 268 6.20 8.42 -2.85
N TRP A 269 7.11 8.92 -2.03
CA TRP A 269 8.36 9.53 -2.51
C TRP A 269 9.37 8.51 -3.03
N GLY A 270 9.21 7.24 -2.68
CA GLY A 270 10.04 6.13 -3.10
C GLY A 270 9.41 5.36 -4.24
N VAL A 271 9.67 5.76 -5.48
CA VAL A 271 9.06 5.12 -6.65
C VAL A 271 10.05 4.21 -7.36
N TYR A 272 9.55 3.10 -7.90
CA TYR A 272 10.30 2.28 -8.84
C TYR A 272 10.59 3.10 -10.09
N LYS A 273 11.86 3.39 -10.33
CA LYS A 273 12.38 4.22 -11.45
C LYS A 273 11.71 5.61 -11.49
N ASN A 274 12.49 6.66 -11.21
CA ASN A 274 11.98 8.03 -11.36
C ASN A 274 11.68 8.34 -12.85
N ARG A 275 10.38 8.41 -13.18
CA ARG A 275 9.89 8.82 -14.51
C ARG A 275 9.23 10.20 -14.50
N GLY A 276 9.56 11.03 -13.52
CA GLY A 276 9.03 12.40 -13.39
C GLY A 276 7.72 12.53 -12.62
N LEU A 277 7.19 11.43 -12.06
CA LEU A 277 6.01 11.44 -11.19
C LEU A 277 6.41 11.00 -9.78
N ILE A 278 6.86 11.96 -8.98
CA ILE A 278 7.23 11.79 -7.56
C ILE A 278 6.55 12.91 -6.75
N PRO A 279 5.78 12.59 -5.70
CA PRO A 279 5.42 11.23 -5.27
C PRO A 279 4.58 10.47 -6.31
N GLY A 280 4.65 9.15 -6.31
CA GLY A 280 4.03 8.28 -7.31
C GLY A 280 3.61 6.91 -6.78
N HIS A 281 2.80 6.21 -7.58
CA HIS A 281 2.32 4.85 -7.29
C HIS A 281 2.35 4.00 -8.56
N ASP A 282 2.33 2.68 -8.45
CA ASP A 282 2.41 1.79 -9.62
C ASP A 282 1.06 1.64 -10.32
N GLY A 283 0.02 1.26 -9.58
CA GLY A 283 -1.31 0.95 -10.09
C GLY A 283 -2.08 -0.05 -9.22
N PHE A 284 -3.30 -0.41 -9.62
CA PHE A 284 -4.09 -1.39 -8.88
C PHE A 284 -3.63 -2.83 -9.13
N PHE A 285 -3.16 -3.13 -10.35
CA PHE A 285 -2.86 -4.49 -10.78
C PHE A 285 -1.51 -4.54 -11.51
N LYS A 286 -0.47 -5.05 -10.84
CA LYS A 286 0.86 -5.32 -11.39
C LYS A 286 0.92 -6.75 -11.91
N TRP A 287 0.63 -6.93 -13.21
CA TRP A 287 0.46 -8.26 -13.83
C TRP A 287 1.68 -8.66 -14.67
N ASP A 288 1.78 -9.96 -14.94
CA ASP A 288 2.77 -10.51 -15.84
C ASP A 288 2.41 -10.26 -17.31
N ASP A 289 3.37 -9.70 -18.05
CA ASP A 289 3.19 -9.31 -19.45
C ASP A 289 3.03 -10.52 -20.40
N SER A 290 3.44 -11.73 -19.99
CA SER A 290 3.28 -12.96 -20.78
C SER A 290 1.87 -13.55 -20.73
N GLY A 291 0.97 -12.96 -19.94
CA GLY A 291 -0.43 -13.38 -19.87
C GLY A 291 -0.66 -14.64 -19.02
N ILE A 292 0.31 -15.05 -18.20
CA ILE A 292 0.19 -16.23 -17.33
C ILE A 292 -0.45 -15.94 -15.96
N SER A 293 -0.65 -14.67 -15.59
CA SER A 293 -1.26 -14.29 -14.32
C SER A 293 -2.73 -14.73 -14.19
N PRO A 294 -3.25 -14.91 -12.97
CA PRO A 294 -4.66 -15.22 -12.72
C PRO A 294 -5.60 -14.18 -13.32
N LYS A 295 -6.84 -14.63 -13.58
CA LYS A 295 -7.95 -13.73 -13.89
C LYS A 295 -8.51 -13.11 -12.62
N LEU A 296 -9.22 -12.01 -12.77
CA LEU A 296 -9.82 -11.22 -11.71
C LEU A 296 -11.34 -11.36 -11.72
N ALA A 297 -11.92 -11.62 -10.56
CA ALA A 297 -13.34 -11.47 -10.31
C ALA A 297 -13.55 -10.35 -9.29
N LEU A 298 -14.29 -9.30 -9.66
CA LEU A 298 -14.34 -8.05 -8.89
C LEU A 298 -15.78 -7.69 -8.49
N TYR A 299 -16.08 -7.70 -7.18
CA TYR A 299 -17.45 -7.47 -6.70
C TYR A 299 -17.56 -6.46 -5.56
N ASN A 300 -18.44 -5.47 -5.70
CA ASN A 300 -18.78 -4.53 -4.61
C ASN A 300 -17.56 -3.83 -4.00
N ASN A 301 -16.51 -3.58 -4.79
CA ASN A 301 -15.32 -2.89 -4.31
C ASN A 301 -15.43 -1.39 -4.53
N ILE A 302 -14.72 -0.62 -3.70
CA ILE A 302 -14.49 0.79 -3.95
C ILE A 302 -12.99 0.99 -4.13
N PHE A 303 -12.60 1.36 -5.34
CA PHE A 303 -11.24 1.74 -5.71
C PHE A 303 -11.09 3.25 -5.63
N ARG A 304 -9.93 3.75 -5.22
CA ARG A 304 -9.60 5.18 -5.24
C ARG A 304 -8.19 5.44 -5.73
N ALA A 305 -8.07 6.42 -6.61
CA ALA A 305 -6.79 6.96 -7.06
C ALA A 305 -6.91 8.46 -7.27
N ASP A 306 -5.85 9.18 -6.90
CA ASP A 306 -5.81 10.65 -6.91
C ASP A 306 -4.87 11.19 -8.01
N GLN A 307 -4.18 10.30 -8.72
CA GLN A 307 -3.29 10.61 -9.84
C GLN A 307 -3.09 9.37 -10.72
N THR A 308 -2.55 9.57 -11.92
CA THR A 308 -2.19 8.47 -12.82
C THR A 308 -1.08 7.59 -12.24
N ALA A 309 -1.03 6.36 -12.70
CA ALA A 309 0.01 5.39 -12.39
C ALA A 309 1.38 5.73 -13.01
N ASN A 310 2.46 5.29 -12.38
CA ASN A 310 3.83 5.47 -12.88
C ASN A 310 4.24 4.41 -13.92
N ASN A 311 3.72 3.17 -13.85
CA ASN A 311 4.15 2.09 -14.74
C ASN A 311 3.01 1.29 -15.39
N VAL A 312 2.04 0.76 -14.62
CA VAL A 312 1.11 -0.27 -15.14
C VAL A 312 -0.29 0.24 -15.52
N GLY A 313 -0.61 1.50 -15.24
CA GLY A 313 -1.95 2.05 -15.44
C GLY A 313 -2.89 1.80 -14.25
N LEU A 314 -4.11 2.32 -14.35
CA LEU A 314 -5.18 2.17 -13.35
C LEU A 314 -6.27 1.19 -13.78
N GLY A 315 -6.28 0.77 -15.05
CA GLY A 315 -7.28 -0.15 -15.60
C GLY A 315 -7.11 -1.60 -15.15
N ILE A 316 -8.03 -2.46 -15.62
CA ILE A 316 -7.91 -3.91 -15.45
C ILE A 316 -6.91 -4.44 -16.50
N PRO A 317 -5.98 -5.35 -16.14
CA PRO A 317 -5.09 -5.96 -17.11
C PRO A 317 -5.86 -6.61 -18.27
N ALA A 318 -5.39 -6.39 -19.49
CA ALA A 318 -6.10 -6.80 -20.70
C ALA A 318 -6.39 -8.31 -20.71
N GLY A 319 -7.65 -8.68 -20.98
CA GLY A 319 -8.09 -10.09 -21.04
C GLY A 319 -8.12 -10.80 -19.68
N LYS A 320 -7.93 -10.10 -18.56
CA LYS A 320 -7.90 -10.70 -17.22
C LYS A 320 -9.18 -10.56 -16.43
N LEU A 321 -10.16 -9.81 -16.89
CA LEU A 321 -11.47 -9.78 -16.25
C LEU A 321 -12.22 -11.11 -16.50
N ALA A 322 -12.41 -11.90 -15.44
CA ALA A 322 -13.27 -13.09 -15.48
C ALA A 322 -14.73 -12.75 -15.23
N ASP A 323 -14.99 -11.85 -14.28
CA ASP A 323 -16.34 -11.41 -13.91
C ASP A 323 -16.30 -10.12 -13.08
N CYS A 324 -17.40 -9.38 -13.06
CA CYS A 324 -17.54 -8.24 -12.16
C CYS A 324 -18.97 -7.74 -11.97
N SER A 325 -19.21 -7.15 -10.79
CA SER A 325 -20.40 -6.35 -10.54
C SER A 325 -20.20 -5.29 -9.45
N ASN A 326 -20.94 -4.17 -9.57
CA ASN A 326 -21.09 -3.16 -8.52
C ASN A 326 -19.79 -2.56 -7.96
N ASN A 327 -18.75 -2.42 -8.77
CA ASN A 327 -17.53 -1.73 -8.35
C ASN A 327 -17.65 -0.22 -8.56
N ILE A 328 -17.03 0.55 -7.69
CA ILE A 328 -16.94 2.01 -7.80
C ILE A 328 -15.47 2.40 -7.93
N MET A 329 -15.17 3.25 -8.90
CA MET A 329 -13.88 3.93 -9.04
C MET A 329 -14.04 5.39 -8.65
N VAL A 330 -13.47 5.79 -7.51
CA VAL A 330 -13.38 7.18 -7.07
C VAL A 330 -12.10 7.80 -7.66
N TRP A 331 -12.26 8.57 -8.73
CA TRP A 331 -11.16 9.25 -9.40
C TRP A 331 -11.08 10.70 -8.95
N LEU A 332 -10.00 11.06 -8.26
CA LEU A 332 -9.78 12.43 -7.78
C LEU A 332 -8.65 13.16 -8.50
N GLY A 333 -8.01 12.49 -9.48
CA GLY A 333 -7.01 13.13 -10.31
C GLY A 333 -7.62 14.11 -11.31
N PRO A 334 -6.78 14.91 -11.99
CA PRO A 334 -7.24 15.89 -12.96
C PRO A 334 -7.89 15.21 -14.17
N GLY A 335 -8.91 15.87 -14.76
CA GLY A 335 -9.56 15.43 -15.99
C GLY A 335 -10.39 14.16 -15.85
N SER A 336 -10.72 13.54 -16.99
CA SER A 336 -11.40 12.26 -17.02
C SER A 336 -10.50 11.14 -16.48
N TYR A 337 -11.11 10.07 -15.97
CA TYR A 337 -10.38 8.87 -15.60
C TYR A 337 -9.56 8.35 -16.81
N PRO A 338 -8.26 8.03 -16.64
CA PRO A 338 -7.32 7.88 -17.75
C PRO A 338 -7.39 6.52 -18.47
N ASP A 339 -8.00 5.50 -17.86
CA ASP A 339 -8.00 4.12 -18.37
C ASP A 339 -9.42 3.62 -18.68
N ALA A 340 -9.52 2.51 -19.42
CA ALA A 340 -10.80 1.88 -19.67
C ALA A 340 -11.22 1.01 -18.48
N LEU A 341 -12.43 1.27 -17.95
CA LEU A 341 -13.13 0.36 -17.05
C LEU A 341 -14.47 -0.05 -17.69
N PRO A 342 -14.81 -1.35 -17.70
CA PRO A 342 -16.07 -1.80 -18.27
C PRO A 342 -17.23 -1.31 -17.41
N THR A 343 -18.15 -0.54 -18.01
CA THR A 343 -19.38 -0.13 -17.34
C THR A 343 -20.35 -1.30 -17.19
N THR A 344 -20.26 -2.29 -18.09
CA THR A 344 -21.00 -3.55 -18.02
C THR A 344 -20.11 -4.74 -18.37
N PHE A 345 -20.45 -5.91 -17.83
CA PHE A 345 -19.83 -7.18 -18.15
C PHE A 345 -20.90 -8.28 -18.12
N ASN A 346 -20.96 -9.12 -19.16
CA ASN A 346 -22.01 -10.15 -19.31
C ASN A 346 -23.45 -9.65 -19.06
N GLY A 347 -23.75 -8.41 -19.48
CA GLY A 347 -25.08 -7.80 -19.33
C GLY A 347 -25.39 -7.22 -17.94
N GLN A 348 -24.44 -7.21 -17.01
CA GLN A 348 -24.61 -6.64 -15.66
C GLN A 348 -23.74 -5.39 -15.46
N PRO A 349 -24.16 -4.41 -14.64
CA PRO A 349 -23.32 -3.26 -14.27
C PRO A 349 -22.03 -3.68 -13.56
N CYS A 350 -20.89 -3.17 -14.03
CA CYS A 350 -19.57 -3.58 -13.54
C CYS A 350 -18.83 -2.45 -12.79
N PHE A 351 -18.46 -1.35 -13.45
CA PHE A 351 -17.87 -0.16 -12.82
C PHE A 351 -18.74 1.08 -12.96
N THR A 352 -18.83 1.85 -11.89
CA THR A 352 -19.26 3.26 -11.89
C THR A 352 -18.06 4.14 -11.51
N ILE A 353 -17.78 5.17 -12.30
CA ILE A 353 -16.73 6.15 -12.00
C ILE A 353 -17.37 7.40 -11.39
N THR A 354 -16.80 7.90 -10.29
CA THR A 354 -17.25 9.12 -9.61
C THR A 354 -16.05 9.98 -9.18
N THR A 355 -16.27 11.28 -9.07
CA THR A 355 -15.32 12.24 -8.47
C THR A 355 -15.72 12.62 -7.04
N ASP A 356 -16.84 12.08 -6.52
CA ASP A 356 -17.28 12.34 -5.16
C ASP A 356 -16.43 11.59 -4.14
N LYS A 357 -15.47 12.29 -3.53
CA LYS A 357 -14.63 11.78 -2.44
C LYS A 357 -15.45 11.25 -1.26
N SER A 358 -16.67 11.75 -1.03
CA SER A 358 -17.51 11.31 0.08
C SER A 358 -17.90 9.84 0.01
N VAL A 359 -17.91 9.25 -1.20
CA VAL A 359 -18.15 7.81 -1.40
C VAL A 359 -17.06 6.98 -0.71
N TRP A 360 -15.79 7.34 -0.92
CA TRP A 360 -14.66 6.70 -0.25
C TRP A 360 -14.71 6.96 1.27
N ASP A 361 -14.85 8.22 1.68
CA ASP A 361 -14.75 8.60 3.09
C ASP A 361 -15.82 7.91 3.95
N LYS A 362 -17.07 7.86 3.47
CA LYS A 362 -18.17 7.15 4.16
C LYS A 362 -17.91 5.66 4.24
N ALA A 363 -17.41 5.05 3.16
CA ALA A 363 -17.12 3.62 3.14
C ALA A 363 -16.02 3.26 4.14
N VAL A 364 -14.94 4.05 4.22
CA VAL A 364 -13.88 3.86 5.21
C VAL A 364 -14.42 4.01 6.63
N ILE A 365 -15.20 5.06 6.91
CA ILE A 365 -15.82 5.26 8.23
C ILE A 365 -16.68 4.05 8.60
N ASN A 366 -17.50 3.56 7.68
CA ASN A 366 -18.36 2.40 7.91
C ASN A 366 -17.54 1.12 8.14
N TRP A 367 -16.48 0.91 7.37
CA TRP A 367 -15.60 -0.25 7.54
C TRP A 367 -14.91 -0.20 8.91
N VAL A 368 -14.35 0.94 9.30
CA VAL A 368 -13.72 1.15 10.62
C VAL A 368 -14.72 1.02 11.77
N ALA A 369 -15.97 1.41 11.59
CA ALA A 369 -17.01 1.24 12.62
C ALA A 369 -17.40 -0.24 12.81
N LYS A 370 -17.20 -1.08 11.79
CA LYS A 370 -17.55 -2.51 11.79
C LYS A 370 -16.43 -3.41 12.33
N HIS A 371 -15.17 -2.97 12.25
CA HIS A 371 -13.96 -3.76 12.54
C HIS A 371 -13.02 -3.08 13.53
#